data_AF-A0A7J8ULP5-F1
#
_entry.id   AF-A0A7J8ULP5-F1
#
_cell.length_a   1.000
_cell.length_b   1.000
_cell.length_c   1.000
_cell.angle_alpha   90.00
_cell.angle_beta   90.00
_cell.angle_gamma   90.00
#
_symmetry.space_group_name_H-M   'P 1'
#
loop_
_entity.id
_entity.type
_entity.pdbx_description
1 polymer ?
#
loop_
_entity_poly.entity_id
_entity_poly.type
_entity_poly.pdbx_seq_one_letter_code
_entity_poly.pdbx_strand_id
1 'polypeptide(L)'
;HYELQVIASVEEVKKVVHLVLHVIALILGIIGIYAAFKYHNESSIANLYSLHSWLGIGIIVLYGIQWIYGFVVFFYPGGAAGLRRESLPWHVVVGLFVYILAVANAAIGFLEKLTFLESSGLAKYGAEAYLVNFTAVVTILYGALVIFTVFSKAPQDDDFSYSDI
;
A
#
# COMPACT_ATOMS: atom_id res chain seq x y z
N HIS A 1 -3.74 29.47 21.62
CA HIS A 1 -4.47 28.33 22.23
C HIS A 1 -5.46 27.66 21.28
N TYR A 2 -6.38 28.41 20.66
CA TYR A 2 -7.36 27.85 19.70
C TYR A 2 -6.69 27.19 18.47
N GLU A 3 -5.70 27.84 17.87
CA GLU A 3 -4.97 27.31 16.71
C GLU A 3 -4.23 26.00 17.01
N LEU A 4 -3.56 25.92 18.17
CA LEU A 4 -2.89 24.68 18.63
C LEU A 4 -3.89 23.52 18.81
N GLN A 5 -5.10 23.82 19.29
CA GLN A 5 -6.16 22.82 19.45
C GLN A 5 -6.73 22.37 18.11
N VAL A 6 -6.90 23.29 17.16
CA VAL A 6 -7.31 22.98 15.79
C VAL A 6 -6.26 22.11 15.09
N ILE A 7 -4.98 22.47 15.16
CA ILE A 7 -3.87 21.71 14.56
C ILE A 7 -3.82 20.29 15.13
N ALA A 8 -3.87 20.13 16.45
CA ALA A 8 -3.89 18.82 17.10
C ALA A 8 -5.10 17.98 16.64
N SER A 9 -6.28 18.59 16.50
CA SER A 9 -7.47 17.87 16.02
C SER A 9 -7.34 17.36 14.58
N VAL A 10 -6.69 18.13 13.70
CA VAL A 10 -6.47 17.75 12.30
C VAL A 10 -5.48 16.58 12.20
N GLU A 11 -4.43 16.57 13.03
CA GLU A 11 -3.46 15.46 13.06
C GLU A 11 -4.09 14.15 13.53
N GLU A 12 -4.94 14.20 14.56
CA GLU A 12 -5.66 13.01 15.05
C GLU A 12 -6.62 12.45 14.00
N VAL A 13 -7.36 13.32 13.28
CA VAL A 13 -8.22 12.88 12.17
C VAL A 13 -7.40 12.19 11.08
N LYS A 14 -6.25 12.75 10.68
CA LYS A 14 -5.37 12.14 9.67
C LYS A 14 -4.88 10.75 10.10
N LYS A 15 -4.51 10.57 11.37
CA LYS A 15 -4.09 9.26 11.92
C LYS A 15 -5.22 8.23 11.88
N VAL A 16 -6.44 8.62 12.28
CA VAL A 16 -7.60 7.73 12.25
C VAL A 16 -7.93 7.33 10.81
N VAL A 17 -7.98 8.29 9.88
CA VAL A 17 -8.23 8.01 8.46
C VAL A 17 -7.17 7.08 7.89
N HIS A 18 -5.88 7.35 8.16
CA HIS A 18 -4.78 6.48 7.74
C HIS A 18 -4.97 5.04 8.27
N LEU A 19 -5.22 4.88 9.57
CA LEU A 19 -5.41 3.58 10.20
C LEU A 19 -6.58 2.81 9.58
N VAL A 20 -7.73 3.48 9.39
CA VAL A 20 -8.95 2.88 8.85
C VAL A 20 -8.76 2.48 7.38
N LEU A 21 -8.14 3.32 6.56
CA LEU A 21 -7.87 2.98 5.16
C LEU A 21 -6.92 1.78 5.05
N HIS A 22 -5.87 1.72 5.89
CA HIS A 22 -4.96 0.59 5.88
C HIS A 22 -5.59 -0.72 6.36
N VAL A 23 -6.50 -0.70 7.35
CA VAL A 23 -7.18 -1.93 7.77
C VAL A 23 -8.18 -2.42 6.71
N ILE A 24 -8.88 -1.50 6.03
CA ILE A 24 -9.75 -1.85 4.89
C ILE A 24 -8.92 -2.50 3.78
N ALA A 25 -7.78 -1.88 3.42
CA ALA A 25 -6.88 -2.44 2.41
C ALA A 25 -6.35 -3.83 2.79
N LEU A 26 -5.99 -4.04 4.06
CA LEU A 26 -5.55 -5.34 4.57
C LEU A 26 -6.66 -6.40 4.46
N ILE A 27 -7.89 -6.07 4.86
CA ILE A 27 -9.05 -6.97 4.73
C ILE A 27 -9.29 -7.34 3.26
N LEU A 28 -9.29 -6.36 2.37
CA LEU A 28 -9.46 -6.61 0.93
C LEU A 28 -8.34 -7.48 0.35
N GLY A 29 -7.09 -7.26 0.78
CA GLY A 29 -5.95 -8.09 0.41
C GLY A 29 -6.10 -9.56 0.87
N ILE A 30 -6.55 -9.77 2.11
CA ILE A 30 -6.83 -11.11 2.66
C ILE A 30 -7.95 -11.79 1.86
N ILE A 31 -9.03 -11.07 1.54
CA ILE A 31 -10.13 -11.60 0.72
C ILE A 31 -9.61 -11.98 -0.68
N GLY A 32 -8.76 -11.16 -1.29
CA GLY A 32 -8.14 -11.45 -2.60
C GLY A 32 -7.29 -12.72 -2.57
N ILE A 33 -6.46 -12.90 -1.55
CA ILE A 33 -5.67 -14.12 -1.35
C ILE A 33 -6.59 -15.32 -1.13
N TYR A 34 -7.60 -15.20 -0.26
CA TYR A 34 -8.58 -16.25 -0.04
C TYR A 34 -9.26 -16.70 -1.35
N ALA A 35 -9.67 -15.74 -2.19
CA ALA A 35 -10.28 -16.02 -3.48
C ALA A 35 -9.32 -16.77 -4.42
N ALA A 36 -8.04 -16.38 -4.46
CA ALA A 36 -7.03 -17.07 -5.27
C ALA A 36 -6.82 -18.52 -4.81
N PHE A 37 -6.66 -18.76 -3.50
CA PHE A 37 -6.52 -20.10 -2.94
C PHE A 37 -7.77 -20.96 -3.18
N LYS A 38 -8.96 -20.37 -3.00
CA LYS A 38 -10.22 -21.06 -3.27
C LYS A 38 -10.30 -21.50 -4.74
N TYR A 39 -10.02 -20.59 -5.68
CA TYR A 39 -10.01 -20.89 -7.11
C TYR A 39 -9.02 -22.00 -7.47
N HIS A 40 -7.80 -21.94 -6.93
CA HIS A 40 -6.80 -22.99 -7.15
C HIS A 40 -7.24 -24.35 -6.61
N ASN A 41 -7.79 -24.39 -5.40
CA ASN A 41 -8.26 -25.63 -4.79
C ASN A 41 -9.43 -26.24 -5.58
N GLU A 42 -10.41 -25.43 -5.99
CA GLU A 42 -11.56 -25.88 -6.79
C GLU A 42 -11.14 -26.31 -8.21
N SER A 43 -10.06 -25.73 -8.74
CA SER A 43 -9.54 -26.02 -10.09
C SER A 43 -8.39 -27.03 -10.10
N SER A 44 -8.04 -27.63 -8.95
CA SER A 44 -6.89 -28.54 -8.81
C SER A 44 -5.54 -27.96 -9.28
N ILE A 45 -5.33 -26.66 -9.10
CA ILE A 45 -4.09 -25.94 -9.38
C ILE A 45 -3.24 -25.92 -8.10
N ALA A 46 -1.94 -26.15 -8.23
CA ALA A 46 -1.03 -26.04 -7.10
C ALA A 46 -1.01 -24.61 -6.54
N ASN A 47 -0.94 -24.46 -5.21
CA ASN A 47 -0.76 -23.16 -4.58
C ASN A 47 0.72 -22.84 -4.36
N LEU A 48 1.04 -21.55 -4.27
CA LEU A 48 2.35 -21.05 -3.83
C LEU A 48 3.55 -21.60 -4.62
N TYR A 49 3.42 -21.76 -5.94
CA TYR A 49 4.55 -22.21 -6.79
C TYR A 49 5.22 -21.06 -7.56
N SER A 50 4.56 -19.90 -7.70
CA SER A 50 5.07 -18.78 -8.50
C SER A 50 5.71 -17.69 -7.65
N LEU A 51 6.64 -16.93 -8.25
CA LEU A 51 7.25 -15.77 -7.59
C LEU A 51 6.19 -14.75 -7.16
N HIS A 52 5.15 -14.52 -7.98
CA HIS A 52 4.02 -13.65 -7.65
C HIS A 52 3.36 -14.05 -6.32
N SER A 53 3.13 -15.35 -6.14
CA SER A 53 2.49 -15.88 -4.94
C SER A 53 3.38 -15.79 -3.69
N TRP A 54 4.69 -16.06 -3.83
CA TRP A 54 5.65 -15.93 -2.72
C TRP A 54 5.80 -14.48 -2.27
N LEU A 55 5.97 -13.56 -3.21
CA LEU A 55 6.01 -12.12 -2.92
C LEU A 55 4.68 -11.65 -2.33
N GLY A 56 3.53 -12.09 -2.88
CA GLY A 56 2.22 -11.70 -2.40
C GLY A 56 1.99 -12.04 -0.91
N ILE A 57 2.34 -13.26 -0.49
CA ILE A 57 2.25 -13.65 0.92
C ILE A 57 3.24 -12.85 1.78
N GLY A 58 4.49 -12.67 1.32
CA GLY A 58 5.47 -11.86 2.06
C GLY A 58 5.00 -10.41 2.26
N ILE A 59 4.44 -9.80 1.22
CA ILE A 59 3.94 -8.42 1.24
C ILE A 59 2.76 -8.27 2.20
N ILE A 60 1.75 -9.15 2.14
CA ILE A 60 0.58 -9.02 3.03
C ILE A 60 0.94 -9.23 4.50
N VAL A 61 1.88 -10.13 4.79
CA VAL A 61 2.39 -10.36 6.14
C VAL A 61 3.14 -9.13 6.64
N LEU A 62 4.06 -8.59 5.84
CA LEU A 62 4.81 -7.39 6.19
C LEU A 62 3.89 -6.17 6.35
N TYR A 63 2.87 -6.04 5.51
CA TYR A 63 1.83 -5.01 5.62
C TYR A 63 1.07 -5.13 6.95
N GLY A 64 0.65 -6.34 7.33
CA GLY A 64 -0.04 -6.59 8.59
C GLY A 64 0.83 -6.26 9.81
N ILE A 65 2.10 -6.69 9.80
CA ILE A 65 3.08 -6.33 10.84
C ILE A 65 3.22 -4.81 10.94
N GLN A 66 3.34 -4.13 9.79
CA GLN A 66 3.50 -2.68 9.75
C GLN A 66 2.26 -1.95 10.31
N TRP A 67 1.07 -2.45 10.01
CA TRP A 67 -0.18 -1.89 10.55
C TRP A 67 -0.28 -2.08 12.06
N ILE A 68 -0.01 -3.28 12.58
CA ILE A 68 -0.03 -3.56 14.03
C ILE A 68 1.02 -2.71 14.75
N TYR A 69 2.24 -2.65 14.22
CA TYR A 69 3.31 -1.83 14.77
C TYR A 69 2.93 -0.35 14.78
N GLY A 70 2.41 0.16 13.66
CA GLY A 70 1.96 1.54 13.54
C GLY A 70 0.84 1.87 14.54
N PHE A 71 -0.12 0.97 14.72
CA PHE A 71 -1.19 1.10 15.71
C PHE A 71 -0.64 1.20 17.13
N VAL A 72 0.21 0.25 17.55
CA VAL A 72 0.75 0.21 18.91
C VAL A 72 1.62 1.41 19.22
N VAL A 73 2.47 1.82 18.29
CA VAL A 73 3.45 2.90 18.51
C VAL A 73 2.82 4.29 18.35
N PHE A 74 1.96 4.52 17.35
CA PHE A 74 1.47 5.86 17.02
C PHE A 74 0.01 6.13 17.41
N PHE A 75 -0.75 5.10 17.80
CA PHE A 75 -2.18 5.25 18.13
C PHE A 75 -2.52 4.79 19.56
N TYR A 76 -2.55 3.48 19.83
CA TYR A 76 -2.92 2.94 21.14
C TYR A 76 -2.18 1.63 21.45
N PRO A 77 -1.56 1.46 22.64
CA PRO A 77 -1.55 2.37 23.80
C PRO A 77 -0.72 3.64 23.60
N GLY A 78 0.05 3.72 22.50
CA GLY A 78 0.91 4.85 22.18
C GLY A 78 2.29 4.70 22.81
N GLY A 79 3.33 4.72 21.97
CA GLY A 79 4.71 4.64 22.41
C GLY A 79 5.18 5.91 23.14
N ALA A 80 6.22 5.77 23.98
CA ALA A 80 6.91 6.92 24.56
C ALA A 80 7.37 7.89 23.46
N ALA A 81 7.50 9.18 23.77
CA ALA A 81 7.83 10.21 22.79
C ALA A 81 9.16 9.92 22.05
N GLY A 82 10.17 9.41 22.74
CA GLY A 82 11.44 8.99 22.14
C GLY A 82 11.27 7.86 21.13
N LEU A 83 10.55 6.80 21.51
CA LEU A 83 10.25 5.66 20.63
C LEU A 83 9.50 6.13 19.38
N ARG A 84 8.43 6.93 19.52
CA ARG A 84 7.68 7.46 18.38
C ARG A 84 8.58 8.24 17.41
N ARG A 85 9.46 9.09 17.94
CA ARG A 85 10.39 9.90 17.13
C ARG A 85 11.39 9.03 16.36
N GLU A 86 11.92 7.98 16.99
CA GLU A 86 12.87 7.05 16.37
C GLU A 86 12.20 6.09 15.37
N SER A 87 10.98 5.64 15.68
CA SER A 87 10.20 4.73 14.86
C SER A 87 9.64 5.37 13.59
N LEU A 88 9.31 6.66 13.63
CA LEU A 88 8.66 7.36 12.52
C LEU A 88 9.40 7.23 11.17
N PRO A 89 10.70 7.52 11.05
CA PRO A 89 11.40 7.39 9.76
C PRO A 89 11.40 5.95 9.24
N TRP A 90 11.58 4.97 10.12
CA TRP A 90 11.52 3.55 9.75
C TRP A 90 10.12 3.12 9.31
N HIS A 91 9.09 3.60 10.00
CA HIS A 91 7.70 3.33 9.62
C HIS A 91 7.39 3.87 8.21
N VAL A 92 7.85 5.08 7.90
CA VAL A 92 7.68 5.67 6.56
C VAL A 92 8.45 4.87 5.50
N VAL A 93 9.72 4.57 5.73
CA VAL A 93 10.57 3.84 4.76
C VAL A 93 10.03 2.43 4.49
N VAL A 94 9.70 1.67 5.53
CA VAL A 94 9.16 0.32 5.39
C VAL A 94 7.77 0.36 4.74
N GLY A 95 6.92 1.33 5.10
CA GLY A 95 5.61 1.50 4.48
C GLY A 95 5.71 1.76 2.97
N LEU A 96 6.61 2.66 2.57
CA LEU A 96 6.86 2.96 1.15
C LEU A 96 7.44 1.74 0.41
N PHE A 97 8.37 1.03 1.03
CA PHE A 97 8.94 -0.20 0.48
C PHE A 97 7.87 -1.27 0.22
N VAL A 98 6.98 -1.51 1.19
CA VAL A 98 5.85 -2.43 1.06
C VAL A 98 4.91 -2.00 -0.08
N TYR A 99 4.63 -0.69 -0.20
CA TYR A 99 3.80 -0.17 -1.27
C TYR A 99 4.42 -0.40 -2.66
N ILE A 100 5.72 -0.12 -2.83
CA ILE A 100 6.45 -0.38 -4.08
C ILE A 100 6.41 -1.87 -4.43
N LEU A 101 6.65 -2.75 -3.45
CA LEU A 101 6.56 -4.20 -3.66
C LEU A 101 5.15 -4.64 -4.05
N ALA A 102 4.11 -4.06 -3.45
CA ALA A 102 2.72 -4.37 -3.79
C ALA A 102 2.39 -3.99 -5.24
N VAL A 103 2.80 -2.80 -5.70
CA VAL A 103 2.62 -2.37 -7.09
C VAL A 103 3.40 -3.27 -8.06
N ALA A 104 4.66 -3.58 -7.73
CA ALA A 104 5.47 -4.49 -8.54
C ALA A 104 4.85 -5.89 -8.60
N ASN A 105 4.37 -6.42 -7.47
CA ASN A 105 3.75 -7.73 -7.42
C ASN A 105 2.41 -7.78 -8.17
N ALA A 106 1.64 -6.69 -8.18
CA ALA A 106 0.45 -6.57 -9.01
C ALA A 106 0.80 -6.64 -10.51
N ALA A 107 1.87 -5.95 -10.95
CA ALA A 107 2.35 -6.03 -12.32
C ALA A 107 2.79 -7.46 -12.72
N ILE A 108 3.48 -8.18 -11.82
CA ILE A 108 3.81 -9.60 -12.03
C ILE A 108 2.53 -10.45 -12.14
N GLY A 109 1.51 -10.20 -11.30
CA GLY A 109 0.24 -10.92 -11.34
C GLY A 109 -0.54 -10.70 -12.64
N PHE A 110 -0.58 -9.46 -13.15
CA PHE A 110 -1.16 -9.17 -14.47
C PHE A 110 -0.44 -9.94 -15.58
N LEU A 111 0.89 -9.92 -15.58
CA LEU A 111 1.71 -10.64 -16.56
C LEU A 111 1.49 -12.16 -16.49
N GLU A 112 1.49 -12.73 -15.28
CA GLU A 112 1.27 -14.16 -15.05
C GLU A 112 -0.11 -14.58 -15.56
N LYS A 113 -1.16 -13.85 -15.18
CA LYS A 113 -2.52 -14.18 -15.60
C LYS A 113 -2.71 -14.06 -17.12
N LEU A 114 -2.18 -13.00 -17.74
CA LEU A 114 -2.23 -12.84 -19.19
C LEU A 114 -1.49 -13.97 -19.91
N THR A 115 -0.31 -14.34 -19.42
CA THR A 115 0.48 -15.46 -19.97
C THR A 115 -0.30 -16.77 -19.92
N PHE A 116 -1.03 -17.05 -18.82
CA PHE A 116 -1.87 -18.24 -18.71
C PHE A 116 -3.06 -18.21 -19.68
N LEU A 117 -3.70 -17.05 -19.85
CA LEU A 117 -4.81 -16.90 -20.80
C LEU A 117 -4.32 -17.09 -22.25
N GLU A 118 -3.19 -16.49 -22.61
CA GLU A 118 -2.58 -16.67 -23.94
C GLU A 118 -2.17 -18.12 -24.20
N SER A 119 -1.60 -18.78 -23.19
CA SER A 119 -1.28 -20.23 -23.26
C SER A 119 -2.53 -21.10 -23.40
N SER A 120 -3.68 -20.59 -22.99
CA SER A 120 -4.99 -21.24 -23.10
C SER A 120 -5.77 -20.83 -24.37
N GLY A 121 -5.14 -20.08 -25.28
CA GLY A 121 -5.72 -19.71 -26.58
C GLY A 121 -6.21 -18.27 -26.71
N LEU A 122 -6.01 -17.40 -25.71
CA LEU A 122 -6.30 -15.97 -25.85
C LEU A 122 -5.42 -15.33 -26.94
N ALA A 123 -6.00 -14.49 -27.78
CA ALA A 123 -5.27 -13.76 -28.82
C ALA A 123 -4.33 -12.72 -28.20
N LYS A 124 -3.02 -12.84 -28.48
CA LYS A 124 -1.95 -11.93 -27.99
C LYS A 124 -2.14 -10.47 -28.38
N TYR A 125 -2.80 -10.22 -29.51
CA TYR A 125 -3.13 -8.88 -30.02
C TYR A 125 -4.64 -8.61 -29.97
N GLY A 126 -5.36 -9.30 -29.09
CA GLY A 126 -6.79 -9.10 -28.86
C GLY A 126 -7.07 -7.94 -27.90
N ALA A 127 -8.31 -7.45 -27.92
CA ALA A 127 -8.75 -6.37 -27.04
C ALA A 127 -8.55 -6.69 -25.55
N GLU A 128 -8.75 -7.94 -25.13
CA GLU A 128 -8.55 -8.38 -23.75
C GLU A 128 -7.07 -8.29 -23.33
N ALA A 129 -6.13 -8.73 -24.17
CA ALA A 129 -4.71 -8.62 -23.90
C ALA A 129 -4.25 -7.16 -23.78
N TYR A 130 -4.75 -6.28 -24.67
CA TYR A 130 -4.49 -4.84 -24.57
C TYR A 130 -5.07 -4.23 -23.30
N LEU A 131 -6.29 -4.62 -22.91
CA LEU A 131 -6.94 -4.14 -21.70
C LEU A 131 -6.13 -4.49 -20.45
N VAL A 132 -5.66 -5.73 -20.33
CA VAL A 132 -4.83 -6.17 -19.19
C VAL A 132 -3.52 -5.39 -19.15
N ASN A 133 -2.83 -5.26 -20.29
CA ASN A 133 -1.58 -4.49 -20.37
C ASN A 133 -1.78 -3.02 -20.00
N PHE A 134 -2.84 -2.37 -20.50
CA PHE A 134 -3.13 -0.98 -20.15
C PHE A 134 -3.47 -0.82 -18.67
N THR A 135 -4.22 -1.76 -18.09
CA THR A 135 -4.53 -1.78 -16.65
C THR A 135 -3.25 -1.91 -15.81
N ALA A 136 -2.30 -2.76 -16.23
CA ALA A 136 -1.01 -2.89 -15.57
C ALA A 136 -0.19 -1.57 -15.63
N VAL A 137 -0.15 -0.93 -16.81
CA VAL A 137 0.51 0.38 -16.99
C VAL A 137 -0.13 1.45 -16.10
N VAL A 138 -1.46 1.55 -16.09
CA VAL A 138 -2.19 2.50 -15.22
C VAL A 138 -1.89 2.24 -13.74
N THR A 139 -1.82 0.97 -13.32
CA THR A 139 -1.49 0.59 -11.94
C THR A 139 -0.08 1.07 -11.57
N ILE A 140 0.90 0.89 -12.45
CA ILE A 140 2.29 1.33 -12.23
C ILE A 140 2.36 2.87 -12.17
N LEU A 141 1.72 3.57 -13.11
CA LEU A 141 1.70 5.02 -13.15
C LEU A 141 1.02 5.62 -11.91
N TYR A 142 -0.11 5.05 -11.49
CA TYR A 142 -0.77 5.42 -10.24
C TYR A 142 0.15 5.20 -9.03
N GLY A 143 0.83 4.06 -8.98
CA GLY A 143 1.88 3.78 -7.99
C GLY A 143 2.94 4.87 -7.93
N ALA A 144 3.52 5.21 -9.08
CA ALA A 144 4.54 6.26 -9.19
C ALA A 144 4.04 7.64 -8.77
N LEU A 145 2.80 8.01 -9.13
CA LEU A 145 2.18 9.26 -8.72
C LEU A 145 1.99 9.33 -7.20
N VAL A 146 1.50 8.26 -6.56
CA VAL A 146 1.39 8.21 -5.10
C VAL A 146 2.76 8.41 -4.45
N ILE A 147 3.81 7.74 -4.93
CA ILE A 147 5.18 7.94 -4.43
C ILE A 147 5.62 9.40 -4.58
N PHE A 148 5.35 10.01 -5.75
CA PHE A 148 5.67 11.42 -5.99
C PHE A 148 4.94 12.35 -4.99
N THR A 149 3.67 12.09 -4.67
CA THR A 149 2.93 12.89 -3.67
C THR A 149 3.52 12.76 -2.27
N VAL A 150 4.06 11.59 -1.90
CA VAL A 150 4.72 11.40 -0.59
C VAL A 150 5.99 12.23 -0.48
N PHE A 151 6.73 12.41 -1.58
CA PHE A 151 7.96 13.22 -1.61
C PHE A 151 7.73 14.71 -1.86
N SER A 152 6.59 15.07 -2.43
CA SER A 152 6.23 16.47 -2.69
C SER A 152 5.80 17.14 -1.39
N LYS A 153 6.73 17.83 -0.71
CA LYS A 153 6.36 18.76 0.37
C LYS A 153 5.55 19.91 -0.23
N ALA A 154 4.41 20.25 0.37
CA ALA A 154 3.83 21.57 0.19
C ALA A 154 4.84 22.62 0.69
N PRO A 155 4.98 23.80 0.04
CA PRO A 155 5.68 24.93 0.64
C PRO A 155 5.14 25.13 2.06
N GLN A 156 6.03 25.17 3.05
CA GLN A 156 5.64 25.74 4.34
C GLN A 156 5.55 27.24 4.08
N ASP A 157 4.35 27.82 4.12
CA ASP A 157 4.25 29.25 4.30
C ASP A 157 4.89 29.54 5.66
N ASP A 158 6.04 30.21 5.61
CA ASP A 158 6.80 30.68 6.77
C ASP A 158 5.98 31.77 7.49
N ASP A 159 4.94 31.37 8.24
CA ASP A 159 4.10 32.29 9.02
C ASP A 159 4.78 32.79 10.32
N PHE A 160 6.12 32.89 10.31
CA PHE A 160 6.94 33.36 11.44
C PHE A 160 7.96 34.43 11.04
N SER A 161 7.55 35.44 10.28
CA SER A 161 8.39 36.62 10.03
C SER A 161 7.61 37.92 9.89
N TYR A 162 6.70 38.24 10.82
CA TYR A 162 6.25 39.61 11.08
C TYR A 162 5.68 39.75 12.50
N SER A 163 6.54 39.62 13.51
CA SER A 163 6.24 40.18 14.85
C SER A 163 7.51 40.41 15.67
N ASP A 164 8.48 41.13 15.10
CA ASP A 164 9.54 41.80 15.86
C ASP A 164 9.77 43.20 15.26
N ILE A 165 8.78 44.09 15.48
CA ILE A 165 8.96 45.53 15.70
C ILE A 165 8.01 45.91 16.85
#